data_AF-B9DKN1-F1
#
_entry.id   AF-B9DKN1-F1
#
_cell.length_a   1.000
_cell.length_b   1.000
_cell.length_c   1.000
_cell.angle_alpha   90.00
_cell.angle_beta   90.00
_cell.angle_gamma   90.00
#
_symmetry.space_group_name_H-M   'P 1'
#
loop_
_entity.id
_entity.type
_entity.pdbx_description
1 polymer ?
#
loop_
_entity_poly.entity_id
_entity_poly.type
_entity_poly.pdbx_seq_one_letter_code
_entity_poly.pdbx_strand_id
1 'polypeptide(L)'
;MEHSNLILGSTFSKFREQPKWVLNLIIWIIVVVASVWLSFSFSNITEQITQKNPNADMDQVKAILGPVQIISGIVGTLFTLLFSWLIVLAIARIFKSDVRKRSIFAGTLFALLISSSIALVVILIQIIVGLDLIQYKITSLNIFDKGNKILGAFDLQTFI
;
A
#
# COMPACT_ATOMS: atom_id res chain seq x y z
N MET A 1 24.12 -15.94 -16.69
CA MET A 1 23.12 -14.85 -16.85
C MET A 1 23.84 -13.55 -16.59
N GLU A 2 23.80 -12.62 -17.54
CA GLU A 2 24.44 -11.31 -17.40
C GLU A 2 23.95 -10.61 -16.13
N HIS A 3 24.88 -10.00 -15.38
CA HIS A 3 24.56 -9.26 -14.18
C HIS A 3 23.77 -8.00 -14.55
N SER A 4 22.45 -8.09 -14.42
CA SER A 4 21.56 -6.93 -14.55
C SER A 4 21.98 -5.86 -13.53
N ASN A 5 22.32 -4.66 -14.02
CA ASN A 5 22.64 -3.47 -13.21
C ASN A 5 21.42 -2.86 -12.48
N LEU A 6 20.29 -3.57 -12.45
CA LEU A 6 19.13 -3.15 -11.69
C LEU A 6 19.41 -3.33 -10.20
N ILE A 7 19.18 -2.28 -9.41
CA ILE A 7 19.43 -2.23 -7.96
C ILE A 7 18.83 -3.44 -7.22
N LEU A 8 17.68 -3.95 -7.68
CA LEU A 8 17.00 -5.11 -7.10
C LEU A 8 17.05 -6.38 -7.97
N GLY A 9 17.67 -6.33 -9.15
CA GLY A 9 17.62 -7.42 -10.14
C GLY A 9 18.21 -8.73 -9.63
N SER A 10 19.34 -8.65 -8.91
CA SER A 10 19.99 -9.80 -8.28
C SER A 10 19.19 -10.39 -7.11
N THR A 11 18.33 -9.59 -6.47
CA THR A 11 17.44 -10.05 -5.40
C THR A 11 16.23 -10.77 -5.98
N PHE A 12 15.63 -10.24 -7.05
CA PHE A 12 14.55 -10.91 -7.77
C PHE A 12 14.99 -12.24 -8.40
N SER A 13 16.21 -12.32 -8.93
CA SER A 13 16.75 -13.59 -9.45
C SER A 13 16.89 -14.65 -8.34
N LYS A 14 17.36 -14.27 -7.15
CA LYS A 14 17.40 -15.17 -5.98
C LYS A 14 16.01 -15.67 -5.57
N PHE A 15 14.98 -14.82 -5.62
CA PHE A 15 13.60 -15.26 -5.36
C PHE A 15 13.03 -16.19 -6.44
N ARG A 16 13.59 -16.18 -7.66
CA ARG A 16 13.29 -17.16 -8.71
C ARG A 16 13.76 -18.56 -8.34
N GLU A 17 14.97 -18.64 -7.80
CA GLU A 17 15.62 -19.91 -7.49
C GLU A 17 15.20 -20.45 -6.11
N GLN A 18 15.10 -19.58 -5.10
CA GLN A 18 14.79 -19.91 -3.71
C GLN A 18 13.69 -18.99 -3.14
N PRO A 19 12.40 -19.30 -3.37
CA PRO A 19 11.30 -18.43 -2.95
C PRO A 19 11.06 -18.47 -1.43
N LYS A 20 11.70 -17.57 -0.68
CA LYS A 20 11.45 -17.35 0.76
C LYS A 20 10.23 -16.45 1.00
N TRP A 21 9.05 -16.89 0.57
CA TRP A 21 7.82 -16.08 0.62
C TRP A 21 7.23 -15.94 2.03
N VAL A 22 7.40 -16.94 2.91
CA VAL A 22 6.77 -16.94 4.25
C VAL A 22 7.28 -15.79 5.12
N LEU A 23 8.59 -15.60 5.20
CA LEU A 23 9.18 -14.51 5.99
C LEU A 23 8.74 -13.14 5.46
N ASN A 24 8.79 -12.95 4.13
CA ASN A 24 8.31 -11.72 3.51
C ASN A 24 6.83 -11.47 3.79
N LEU A 25 6.02 -12.52 3.87
CA LEU A 25 4.59 -12.40 4.15
C LEU A 25 4.35 -11.91 5.57
N ILE A 26 5.07 -12.46 6.55
CA ILE A 26 4.98 -12.03 7.95
C ILE A 26 5.38 -10.57 8.09
N ILE A 27 6.53 -10.18 7.50
CA ILE A 27 7.01 -8.79 7.53
C ILE A 27 5.99 -7.87 6.86
N TRP A 28 5.46 -8.27 5.70
CA TRP A 28 4.48 -7.47 4.97
C TRP A 28 3.18 -7.27 5.77
N ILE A 29 2.68 -8.31 6.43
CA ILE A 29 1.50 -8.20 7.31
C ILE A 29 1.77 -7.19 8.42
N ILE A 30 2.95 -7.23 9.07
CA ILE A 30 3.33 -6.28 10.12
C ILE A 30 3.32 -4.84 9.57
N VAL A 31 3.93 -4.63 8.40
CA VAL A 31 3.98 -3.30 7.74
C VAL A 31 2.57 -2.78 7.42
N VAL A 32 1.70 -3.63 6.88
CA VAL A 32 0.32 -3.27 6.53
C VAL A 32 -0.48 -2.94 7.78
N VAL A 33 -0.44 -3.78 8.81
CA VAL A 33 -1.17 -3.55 10.06
C VAL A 33 -0.71 -2.26 10.73
N ALA A 34 0.61 -2.02 10.78
CA ALA A 34 1.15 -0.77 11.31
C ALA A 34 0.68 0.45 10.50
N SER A 35 0.68 0.36 9.17
CA SER A 35 0.23 1.44 8.29
C SER A 35 -1.24 1.77 8.47
N VAL A 36 -2.11 0.75 8.55
CA VAL A 36 -3.55 0.92 8.79
C VAL A 36 -3.80 1.52 10.17
N TRP A 37 -3.11 1.02 11.19
CA TRP A 37 -3.26 1.51 12.56
C TRP A 37 -2.80 2.96 12.71
N LEU A 38 -1.65 3.33 12.15
CA LEU A 38 -1.17 4.72 12.12
C LEU A 38 -2.13 5.62 11.36
N SER A 39 -2.59 5.20 10.19
CA SER A 39 -3.53 5.97 9.39
C SER A 39 -4.81 6.25 10.15
N PHE A 40 -5.37 5.24 10.82
CA PHE A 40 -6.56 5.42 11.64
C PHE A 40 -6.29 6.37 12.83
N SER A 41 -5.22 6.13 13.58
CA SER A 41 -4.91 6.86 14.83
C SER A 41 -4.61 8.34 14.60
N PHE A 42 -4.03 8.69 13.45
CA PHE A 42 -3.62 10.06 13.12
C PHE A 42 -4.51 10.74 12.07
N SER A 43 -5.59 10.10 11.64
CA SER A 43 -6.55 10.71 10.71
C SER A 43 -7.63 11.50 11.43
N ASN A 44 -7.98 12.69 10.92
CA ASN A 44 -9.02 13.52 11.50
C ASN A 44 -10.41 13.20 10.93
N ILE A 45 -10.81 11.92 11.01
CA ILE A 45 -12.08 11.43 10.47
C ILE A 45 -13.28 12.10 11.17
N THR A 46 -13.15 12.39 12.46
CA THR A 46 -14.23 13.01 13.26
C THR A 46 -14.61 14.38 12.70
N GLU A 47 -13.62 15.24 12.43
CA GLU A 47 -13.89 16.56 11.84
C GLU A 47 -14.57 16.47 10.46
N GLN A 48 -14.16 15.52 9.62
CA GLN A 48 -14.77 15.34 8.30
C GLN A 48 -16.24 14.91 8.37
N ILE A 49 -16.60 14.09 9.37
CA ILE A 49 -17.97 13.64 9.56
C ILE A 49 -18.82 14.74 10.17
N THR A 50 -18.33 15.46 11.19
CA THR A 50 -19.03 16.59 11.80
C THR A 50 -19.32 17.69 10.78
N GLN A 51 -18.40 17.96 9.85
CA GLN A 51 -18.64 18.91 8.75
C GLN A 51 -19.78 18.48 7.82
N LYS A 52 -19.95 17.17 7.59
CA LYS A 52 -21.01 16.64 6.70
C LYS A 52 -22.33 16.40 7.41
N ASN A 53 -22.30 16.05 8.69
CA ASN A 53 -23.47 15.77 9.53
C ASN A 53 -23.23 16.32 10.95
N PRO A 54 -23.53 17.61 11.19
CA PRO A 54 -23.28 18.27 12.48
C PRO A 54 -24.03 17.65 13.67
N ASN A 55 -25.17 17.01 13.40
CA ASN A 55 -26.04 16.40 14.41
C ASN A 55 -25.76 14.91 14.65
N ALA A 56 -24.74 14.34 14.01
CA ALA A 56 -24.43 12.93 14.18
C ALA A 56 -23.83 12.67 15.57
N ASP A 57 -24.25 11.57 16.20
CA ASP A 57 -23.66 11.10 17.45
C ASP A 57 -22.24 10.57 17.16
N MET A 58 -21.24 11.37 17.53
CA MET A 58 -19.84 11.06 17.23
C MET A 58 -19.34 9.82 17.97
N ASP A 59 -19.91 9.47 19.12
CA ASP A 59 -19.53 8.28 19.87
C ASP A 59 -20.04 7.02 19.15
N GLN A 60 -21.28 7.07 18.66
CA GLN A 60 -21.85 6.00 17.84
C GLN A 60 -21.12 5.86 16.49
N VAL A 61 -20.78 6.98 15.85
CA VAL A 61 -20.02 7.01 14.59
C VAL A 61 -18.65 6.35 14.77
N LYS A 62 -17.89 6.72 15.81
CA LYS A 62 -16.56 6.15 16.07
C LYS A 62 -16.61 4.65 16.36
N ALA A 63 -17.61 4.21 17.12
CA ALA A 63 -17.81 2.81 17.46
C ALA A 63 -18.01 1.91 16.22
N ILE A 64 -18.60 2.45 15.15
CA ILE A 64 -18.86 1.72 13.91
C ILE A 64 -17.72 1.90 12.91
N LEU A 65 -17.28 3.14 12.66
CA LEU A 65 -16.28 3.43 11.62
C LEU A 65 -14.90 2.87 11.94
N GLY A 66 -14.47 2.88 13.20
CA GLY A 66 -13.14 2.39 13.57
C GLY A 66 -12.90 0.94 13.16
N PRO A 67 -13.72 -0.01 13.64
CA PRO A 67 -13.62 -1.41 13.24
C PRO A 67 -13.79 -1.61 11.73
N VAL A 68 -14.77 -0.94 11.11
CA VAL A 68 -15.04 -1.06 9.67
C VAL A 68 -13.83 -0.63 8.84
N GLN A 69 -13.16 0.46 9.19
CA GLN A 69 -12.02 0.97 8.45
C GLN A 69 -10.79 0.08 8.60
N ILE A 70 -10.54 -0.45 9.80
CA ILE A 70 -9.44 -1.40 10.03
C ILE A 70 -9.69 -2.69 9.24
N ILE A 71 -10.90 -3.26 9.35
CA ILE A 71 -11.27 -4.51 8.66
C ILE A 71 -11.19 -4.31 7.14
N SER A 72 -11.79 -3.26 6.61
CA SER A 72 -11.77 -2.97 5.16
C SER A 72 -10.37 -2.70 4.65
N GLY A 73 -9.51 -2.02 5.42
CA GLY A 73 -8.10 -1.80 5.09
C GLY A 73 -7.31 -3.10 4.97
N ILE A 74 -7.47 -4.01 5.93
CA ILE A 74 -6.80 -5.32 5.91
C ILE A 74 -7.32 -6.17 4.75
N VAL A 75 -8.65 -6.28 4.60
CA VAL A 75 -9.27 -7.08 3.53
C VAL A 75 -8.88 -6.55 2.15
N GLY A 76 -8.91 -5.23 1.95
CA GLY A 76 -8.51 -4.59 0.70
C GLY A 76 -7.05 -4.86 0.34
N THR A 77 -6.17 -4.88 1.34
CA THR A 77 -4.74 -5.17 1.13
C THR A 77 -4.51 -6.64 0.75
N LEU A 78 -5.20 -7.58 1.39
CA LEU A 78 -5.16 -9.00 1.02
C LEU A 78 -5.71 -9.22 -0.41
N PHE A 79 -6.79 -8.54 -0.76
CA PHE A 79 -7.34 -8.57 -2.11
C PHE A 79 -6.36 -8.02 -3.15
N THR A 80 -5.65 -6.94 -2.82
CA THR A 80 -4.60 -6.36 -3.66
C THR A 80 -3.46 -7.34 -3.91
N LEU A 81 -3.01 -8.07 -2.88
CA LEU A 81 -2.00 -9.12 -3.03
C LEU A 81 -2.48 -10.23 -3.97
N LEU A 82 -3.70 -10.73 -3.77
CA LEU A 82 -4.28 -11.77 -4.62
C LEU A 82 -4.37 -11.31 -6.08
N PHE A 83 -4.93 -10.12 -6.31
CA PHE A 83 -5.13 -9.58 -7.64
C PHE A 83 -3.80 -9.29 -8.36
N SER A 84 -2.84 -8.67 -7.67
CA SER A 84 -1.50 -8.43 -8.20
C SER A 84 -0.81 -9.72 -8.60
N TRP A 85 -0.91 -10.76 -7.76
CA TRP A 85 -0.33 -12.06 -8.07
C TRP A 85 -1.00 -12.70 -9.29
N LEU A 86 -2.32 -12.60 -9.42
CA LEU A 86 -3.05 -13.09 -10.60
C LEU A 86 -2.64 -12.36 -11.88
N ILE A 87 -2.44 -11.04 -11.83
CA ILE A 87 -1.95 -10.26 -12.99
C ILE A 87 -0.56 -10.76 -13.40
N VAL A 88 0.39 -10.81 -12.46
CA VAL A 88 1.76 -11.24 -12.78
C VAL A 88 1.76 -12.69 -13.27
N LEU A 89 0.91 -13.55 -12.70
CA LEU A 89 0.73 -14.92 -13.17
C LEU A 89 0.18 -14.96 -14.60
N ALA A 90 -0.84 -14.16 -14.93
CA ALA A 90 -1.40 -14.08 -16.27
C ALA A 90 -0.35 -13.63 -17.28
N ILE A 91 0.43 -12.60 -16.95
CA ILE A 91 1.56 -12.13 -17.77
C ILE A 91 2.56 -13.28 -17.98
N ALA A 92 3.01 -13.95 -16.91
CA ALA A 92 3.94 -15.07 -17.03
C ALA A 92 3.41 -16.20 -17.93
N ARG A 93 2.09 -16.44 -17.93
CA ARG A 93 1.42 -17.41 -18.82
C ARG A 93 1.41 -16.97 -20.28
N ILE A 94 1.12 -15.70 -20.56
CA ILE A 94 1.14 -15.13 -21.91
C ILE A 94 2.54 -15.27 -22.52
N PHE A 95 3.58 -14.97 -21.73
CA PHE A 95 4.98 -15.08 -22.16
C PHE A 95 5.55 -16.51 -22.12
N LYS A 96 4.73 -17.54 -21.83
CA LYS A 96 5.15 -18.94 -21.72
C LYS A 96 6.37 -19.15 -20.81
N SER A 97 6.46 -18.34 -19.75
CA SER A 97 7.55 -18.39 -18.79
C SER A 97 7.58 -19.72 -18.04
N ASP A 98 8.77 -20.27 -17.80
CA ASP A 98 9.02 -21.51 -17.05
C ASP A 98 9.03 -21.29 -15.52
N VAL A 99 8.70 -20.08 -15.06
CA VAL A 99 8.78 -19.72 -13.64
C VAL A 99 7.67 -20.39 -12.82
N ARG A 100 8.08 -21.02 -11.72
CA ARG A 100 7.17 -21.68 -10.77
C ARG A 100 6.19 -20.66 -10.15
N LYS A 101 4.91 -21.03 -10.00
CA LYS A 101 3.86 -20.19 -9.36
C LYS A 101 4.28 -19.61 -8.00
N ARG A 102 4.98 -20.40 -7.18
CA ARG A 102 5.51 -19.97 -5.87
C ARG A 102 6.55 -18.86 -5.97
N SER A 103 7.38 -18.87 -7.03
CA SER A 103 8.35 -17.82 -7.28
C SER A 103 7.66 -16.53 -7.76
N ILE A 104 6.66 -16.63 -8.62
CA ILE A 104 5.85 -15.48 -9.03
C ILE A 104 5.18 -14.83 -7.82
N PHE A 105 4.62 -15.65 -6.93
CA PHE A 105 4.04 -15.17 -5.67
C PHE A 105 5.09 -14.48 -4.79
N ALA A 106 6.25 -15.09 -4.57
CA ALA A 106 7.33 -14.51 -3.78
C ALA A 106 7.81 -13.15 -4.34
N GLY A 107 7.96 -13.05 -5.67
CA GLY A 107 8.34 -11.81 -6.34
C GLY A 107 7.27 -10.72 -6.22
N THR A 108 5.99 -11.09 -6.41
CA THR A 108 4.86 -10.16 -6.24
C THR A 108 4.80 -9.64 -4.81
N LEU A 109 4.89 -10.53 -3.83
CA LEU A 109 4.88 -10.19 -2.42
C LEU A 109 6.06 -9.30 -2.03
N PHE A 110 7.25 -9.56 -2.59
CA PHE A 110 8.42 -8.73 -2.34
C PHE A 110 8.27 -7.32 -2.93
N ALA A 111 7.70 -7.18 -4.13
CA ALA A 111 7.38 -5.88 -4.70
C ALA A 111 6.38 -5.11 -3.82
N LEU A 112 5.27 -5.76 -3.43
CA LEU A 112 4.28 -5.16 -2.53
C LEU A 112 4.88 -4.79 -1.18
N LEU A 113 5.81 -5.59 -0.64
CA LEU A 113 6.52 -5.26 0.59
C LEU A 113 7.31 -3.96 0.45
N ILE A 114 8.07 -3.79 -0.64
CA ILE A 114 8.80 -2.54 -0.91
C ILE A 114 7.85 -1.36 -1.04
N SER A 115 6.81 -1.47 -1.88
CA SER A 115 5.84 -0.38 -2.09
C SER A 115 5.13 -0.01 -0.76
N SER A 116 4.77 -1.01 0.05
CA SER A 116 4.15 -0.81 1.37
C SER A 116 5.10 -0.17 2.38
N SER A 117 6.40 -0.53 2.35
CA SER A 117 7.41 0.11 3.19
C SER A 117 7.62 1.58 2.82
N ILE A 118 7.63 1.91 1.52
CA ILE A 118 7.71 3.30 1.06
C ILE A 118 6.47 4.09 1.50
N ALA A 119 5.28 3.52 1.33
CA ALA A 119 4.03 4.12 1.78
C ALA A 119 4.02 4.37 3.31
N LEU A 120 4.54 3.43 4.10
CA LEU A 120 4.67 3.61 5.55
C LEU A 120 5.61 4.77 5.90
N VAL A 121 6.77 4.88 5.22
CA VAL A 121 7.68 6.02 5.42
C VAL A 121 6.99 7.34 5.10
N VAL A 122 6.22 7.41 4.02
CA VAL A 122 5.41 8.59 3.67
C VAL A 122 4.41 8.94 4.77
N ILE A 123 3.68 7.96 5.30
CA ILE A 123 2.74 8.16 6.42
C ILE A 123 3.48 8.73 7.63
N LEU A 124 4.62 8.15 8.01
CA LEU A 124 5.41 8.62 9.15
C LEU A 124 5.88 10.07 8.97
N ILE A 125 6.35 10.44 7.77
CA ILE A 125 6.74 11.82 7.47
C ILE A 125 5.55 12.78 7.63
N GLN A 126 4.38 12.44 7.06
CA GLN A 126 3.19 13.28 7.19
C GLN A 126 2.76 13.46 8.65
N ILE A 127 2.83 12.39 9.45
CA ILE A 127 2.54 12.46 10.90
C ILE A 127 3.52 13.39 11.61
N ILE A 128 4.83 13.26 11.35
CA ILE A 128 5.87 14.09 11.99
C ILE A 128 5.70 15.57 11.65
N VAL A 129 5.31 15.88 10.41
CA VAL A 129 5.08 17.27 9.94
C VAL A 129 3.70 17.80 10.35
N GLY A 130 2.82 16.95 10.89
CA GLY A 130 1.47 17.34 11.30
C GLY A 130 0.50 17.56 10.13
N LEU A 131 0.75 16.92 8.99
CA LEU A 131 -0.14 16.97 7.83
C LEU A 131 -1.28 15.96 7.98
N ASP A 132 -2.50 16.38 7.66
CA ASP A 132 -3.65 15.48 7.62
C ASP A 132 -3.46 14.42 6.52
N LEU A 133 -3.51 13.14 6.91
CA LEU A 133 -3.23 11.99 6.05
C LEU A 133 -4.23 11.78 4.92
N ILE A 134 -5.42 12.38 5.02
CA ILE A 134 -6.50 12.23 4.04
C ILE A 134 -6.51 13.43 3.09
N GLN A 135 -6.30 14.64 3.60
CA GLN A 135 -6.33 15.87 2.82
C GLN A 135 -5.03 16.15 2.07
N TYR A 136 -3.90 15.68 2.59
CA TYR A 136 -2.59 15.86 1.97
C TYR A 136 -2.01 14.52 1.56
N LYS A 137 -1.52 14.49 0.32
CA LYS A 137 -0.73 13.40 -0.23
C LYS A 137 0.60 13.97 -0.68
N ILE A 138 1.62 13.92 0.18
CA ILE A 138 2.95 14.49 -0.13
C ILE A 138 3.63 13.82 -1.33
N THR A 139 3.13 12.65 -1.74
CA THR A 139 3.58 11.93 -2.93
C THR A 139 2.97 12.46 -4.22
N SER A 140 1.93 13.30 -4.14
CA SER A 140 1.22 13.89 -5.29
C SER A 140 1.61 15.34 -5.52
N LEU A 141 1.73 15.75 -6.79
CA LEU A 141 1.93 17.16 -7.15
C LEU A 141 0.74 18.06 -6.79
N ASN A 142 -0.41 17.48 -6.44
CA ASN A 142 -1.59 18.21 -5.95
C ASN A 142 -1.34 18.96 -4.62
N ILE A 143 -0.20 18.73 -3.95
CA ILE A 143 0.21 19.57 -2.80
C ILE A 143 0.46 21.04 -3.17
N PHE A 144 0.84 21.31 -4.43
CA PHE A 144 1.16 22.66 -4.89
C PHE A 144 -0.08 23.45 -5.33
N ASP A 145 -1.16 22.76 -5.71
CA ASP A 145 -2.43 23.36 -6.15
C ASP A 145 -3.58 22.38 -5.85
N LYS A 146 -4.21 22.54 -4.67
CA LYS A 146 -5.20 21.60 -4.16
C LYS A 146 -6.47 21.58 -5.00
N GLY A 147 -6.88 20.38 -5.42
CA GLY A 147 -8.10 20.15 -6.20
C GLY A 147 -7.83 20.07 -7.69
N ASN A 148 -6.58 20.29 -8.11
CA ASN A 148 -6.15 20.12 -9.47
C ASN A 148 -6.03 18.64 -9.82
N LYS A 149 -7.00 18.14 -10.60
CA LYS A 149 -7.09 16.72 -11.00
C LYS A 149 -5.89 16.26 -11.83
N ILE A 150 -5.27 17.16 -12.60
CA ILE A 150 -4.12 16.82 -13.46
C ILE A 150 -2.89 16.61 -12.58
N LEU A 151 -2.61 17.55 -11.68
CA LEU A 151 -1.49 17.41 -10.73
C LEU A 151 -1.72 16.25 -9.75
N GLY A 152 -2.98 15.97 -9.40
CA GLY A 152 -3.38 14.80 -8.61
C GLY A 152 -2.99 13.47 -9.22
N ALA A 153 -2.99 13.34 -10.54
CA ALA A 153 -2.62 12.11 -11.23
C ALA A 153 -1.11 11.80 -11.16
N PHE A 154 -0.29 12.82 -10.95
CA PHE A 154 1.16 12.66 -10.75
C PHE A 154 1.44 12.40 -9.27
N ASP A 155 1.15 11.17 -8.85
CA ASP A 155 1.43 10.67 -7.50
C ASP A 155 2.49 9.58 -7.57
N LEU A 156 3.57 9.72 -6.82
CA LEU A 156 4.65 8.75 -6.74
C LEU A 156 4.14 7.35 -6.39
N GLN A 157 3.07 7.23 -5.59
CA GLN A 157 2.45 5.93 -5.27
C GLN A 157 1.74 5.28 -6.46
N THR A 158 1.45 6.02 -7.53
CA THR A 158 0.89 5.46 -8.77
C THR A 158 1.98 4.77 -9.61
N PHE A 159 3.23 5.16 -9.41
CA PHE A 159 4.38 4.68 -10.20
C PHE A 159 5.21 3.60 -9.47
N ILE A 160 4.85 3.23 -8.24
CA ILE A 160 5.51 2.24 -7.37
C ILE A 160 4.51 1.14 -6.99
#